data_AF-A0AAI8MIL0-F1
#
_entry.id   AF-A0AAI8MIL0-F1
#
_cell.length_a   1.000
_cell.length_b   1.000
_cell.length_c   1.000
_cell.angle_alpha   90.00
_cell.angle_beta   90.00
_cell.angle_gamma   90.00
#
_symmetry.space_group_name_H-M   'P 1'
#
loop_
_entity.id
_entity.type
_entity.pdbx_description
1 polymer ?
#
loop_
_entity_poly.entity_id
_entity_poly.type
_entity_poly.pdbx_seq_one_letter_code
_entity_poly.pdbx_strand_id
1 'polypeptide(L)'
;MKGKILAVGLISGEDGNRYTFETSDVANLEGRSMENLTGCEVDFEVSEKAAKNVFITGGSINMANIQGQLMANDTQSIRFKFLLSIGLYFGGSFISIIPFIGWVIGGILLIAGFVLFVLAVLGTKRTSESQTLFEIFILCIAVFAVTFTLAMIFGSSVLFGVMAGYDSAGEFGLVVAIILLIVGTIVALVYQLLFFRELAFVTEQKFLLWAFYANIIGGITAVIFIGWLFVLAALVLWILGFYQMKEIRKRTETDVMPWF
;
A
#
# COMPACT_ATOMS: atom_id res chain seq x y z
N MET A 1 37.13 -3.14 -2.94
CA MET A 1 37.33 -1.79 -3.51
C MET A 1 36.00 -1.10 -3.42
N LYS A 2 35.97 0.16 -2.98
CA LYS A 2 34.73 0.91 -2.83
C LYS A 2 34.38 1.68 -4.07
N GLY A 3 33.08 1.89 -4.26
CA GLY A 3 32.55 2.67 -5.37
C GLY A 3 31.05 2.88 -5.28
N LYS A 4 30.49 3.47 -6.33
CA LYS A 4 29.08 3.82 -6.44
C LYS A 4 28.54 3.39 -7.79
N ILE A 5 27.41 2.69 -7.80
CA ILE A 5 26.72 2.31 -9.04
C ILE A 5 26.17 3.58 -9.70
N LEU A 6 26.52 3.80 -10.98
CA LEU A 6 26.07 4.97 -11.76
C LEU A 6 24.87 4.66 -12.65
N ALA A 7 24.77 3.42 -13.14
CA ALA A 7 23.72 2.94 -14.02
C ALA A 7 23.70 1.40 -13.98
N VAL A 8 22.71 0.79 -14.65
CA VAL A 8 22.63 -0.67 -14.86
C VAL A 8 23.96 -1.18 -15.42
N GLY A 9 24.62 -2.05 -14.65
CA GLY A 9 25.89 -2.68 -15.01
C GLY A 9 27.12 -1.78 -15.01
N LEU A 10 27.08 -0.58 -14.41
CA LEU A 10 28.21 0.35 -14.34
C LEU A 10 28.47 0.89 -12.93
N ILE A 11 29.68 0.67 -12.42
CA ILE A 11 30.20 1.20 -11.14
C ILE A 11 31.28 2.26 -11.42
N SER A 12 31.28 3.34 -10.65
CA SER A 12 32.43 4.24 -10.47
C SER A 12 33.21 3.81 -9.24
N GLY A 13 34.48 3.44 -9.39
CA GLY A 13 35.38 3.24 -8.25
C GLY A 13 35.75 4.57 -7.58
N GLU A 14 36.13 4.52 -6.30
CA GLU A 14 36.75 5.67 -5.61
C GLU A 14 38.11 6.06 -6.20
N ASP A 15 38.74 5.16 -6.96
CA ASP A 15 39.96 5.40 -7.74
C ASP A 15 39.74 6.22 -9.03
N GLY A 16 38.48 6.58 -9.32
CA GLY A 16 38.08 7.34 -10.50
C GLY A 16 37.85 6.49 -11.76
N ASN A 17 38.12 5.18 -11.71
CA ASN A 17 37.88 4.28 -12.83
C ASN A 17 36.42 3.81 -12.90
N ARG A 18 36.04 3.25 -14.06
CA ARG A 18 34.72 2.68 -14.31
C ARG A 18 34.81 1.19 -14.54
N TYR A 19 33.94 0.44 -13.87
CA TYR A 19 33.89 -1.01 -13.87
C TYR A 19 32.51 -1.50 -14.32
N THR A 20 32.48 -2.54 -15.16
CA THR A 20 31.24 -3.19 -15.57
C THR A 20 30.89 -4.37 -14.66
N PHE A 21 29.61 -4.63 -14.41
CA PHE A 21 29.16 -5.77 -13.62
C PHE A 21 27.84 -6.34 -14.16
N GLU A 22 27.59 -7.63 -13.94
CA GLU A 22 26.30 -8.26 -14.25
C GLU A 22 25.48 -8.51 -12.98
N THR A 23 24.18 -8.78 -13.14
CA THR A 23 23.27 -9.07 -12.02
C THR A 23 23.73 -10.28 -11.18
N SER A 24 24.39 -11.24 -11.82
CA SER A 24 24.99 -12.44 -11.22
C SER A 24 26.22 -12.15 -10.37
N ASP A 25 26.92 -11.03 -10.58
CA ASP A 25 28.08 -10.63 -9.77
C ASP A 25 27.69 -10.00 -8.42
N VAL A 26 26.40 -9.69 -8.20
CA VAL A 26 25.90 -9.04 -6.98
C VAL A 26 25.53 -10.07 -5.91
N ALA A 27 26.41 -10.21 -4.91
CA ALA A 27 26.31 -11.27 -3.90
C ALA A 27 25.11 -11.10 -2.93
N ASN A 28 24.69 -9.86 -2.65
CA ASN A 28 23.58 -9.54 -1.76
C ASN A 28 22.42 -8.80 -2.47
N LEU A 29 22.03 -9.29 -3.66
CA LEU A 29 20.98 -8.67 -4.46
C LEU A 29 19.62 -8.59 -3.73
N GLU A 30 19.31 -9.54 -2.83
CA GLU A 30 18.09 -9.56 -1.98
C GLU A 30 16.76 -9.39 -2.76
N GLY A 31 16.74 -9.76 -4.05
CA GLY A 31 15.58 -9.61 -4.94
C GLY A 31 15.40 -8.21 -5.55
N ARG A 32 16.35 -7.29 -5.41
CA ARG A 32 16.33 -5.97 -6.05
C ARG A 32 16.55 -6.09 -7.57
N SER A 33 15.87 -5.27 -8.37
CA SER A 33 16.22 -5.14 -9.80
C SER A 33 17.52 -4.34 -9.97
N MET A 34 18.19 -4.50 -11.11
CA MET A 34 19.39 -3.73 -11.45
C MET A 34 19.15 -2.22 -11.49
N GLU A 35 17.94 -1.76 -11.81
CA GLU A 35 17.61 -0.33 -11.79
C GLU A 35 17.70 0.25 -10.38
N ASN A 36 17.21 -0.50 -9.38
CA ASN A 36 17.19 -0.12 -7.95
C ASN A 36 18.57 -0.11 -7.29
N LEU A 37 19.61 -0.60 -7.98
CA LEU A 37 20.98 -0.49 -7.51
C LEU A 37 21.62 0.87 -7.83
N THR A 38 20.98 1.68 -8.69
CA THR A 38 21.52 2.96 -9.15
C THR A 38 21.73 3.93 -7.98
N GLY A 39 22.97 4.35 -7.80
CA GLY A 39 23.40 5.23 -6.71
C GLY A 39 23.75 4.51 -5.41
N CYS A 40 23.61 3.19 -5.29
CA CYS A 40 24.08 2.45 -4.11
C CYS A 40 25.62 2.50 -4.01
N GLU A 41 26.10 2.56 -2.79
CA GLU A 41 27.51 2.35 -2.45
C GLU A 41 27.78 0.84 -2.38
N VAL A 42 28.91 0.43 -2.94
CA VAL A 42 29.30 -0.97 -3.10
C VAL A 42 30.75 -1.18 -2.71
N ASP A 43 31.03 -2.33 -2.09
CA ASP A 43 32.34 -2.94 -2.07
C ASP A 43 32.39 -4.07 -3.11
N PHE A 44 33.43 -4.12 -3.93
CA PHE A 44 33.58 -5.11 -5.00
C PHE A 44 35.05 -5.50 -5.20
N GLU A 45 35.27 -6.65 -5.82
CA GLU A 45 36.58 -7.13 -6.26
C GLU A 45 36.78 -6.75 -7.73
N VAL A 46 37.98 -6.25 -8.07
CA VAL A 46 38.32 -5.92 -9.45
C VAL A 46 38.93 -7.13 -10.14
N SER A 47 38.29 -7.60 -11.20
CA SER A 47 38.83 -8.60 -12.12
C SER A 47 38.99 -7.95 -13.49
N GLU A 48 40.23 -7.59 -13.84
CA GLU A 48 40.59 -6.83 -15.06
C GLU A 48 39.89 -5.46 -15.14
N LYS A 49 38.73 -5.39 -15.80
CA LYS A 49 37.87 -4.21 -15.94
C LYS A 49 36.43 -4.46 -15.48
N ALA A 50 36.13 -5.66 -15.00
CA ALA A 50 34.85 -6.03 -14.42
C ALA A 50 34.92 -5.99 -12.90
N ALA A 51 33.80 -5.62 -12.28
CA ALA A 51 33.59 -5.76 -10.84
C ALA A 51 32.91 -7.11 -10.57
N LYS A 52 33.52 -7.93 -9.72
CA LYS A 52 32.99 -9.21 -9.24
C LYS A 52 32.75 -9.16 -7.74
N ASN A 53 31.95 -10.09 -7.23
CA ASN A 53 31.59 -10.18 -5.81
C ASN A 53 31.13 -8.82 -5.26
N VAL A 54 30.20 -8.19 -5.97
CA VAL A 54 29.66 -6.86 -5.64
C VAL A 54 28.74 -6.99 -4.44
N PHE A 55 29.14 -6.39 -3.32
CA PHE A 55 28.36 -6.24 -2.11
C PHE A 55 27.84 -4.82 -1.98
N ILE A 56 26.53 -4.67 -1.86
CA ILE A 56 25.88 -3.39 -1.55
C ILE A 56 26.13 -3.06 -0.08
N THR A 57 26.88 -1.98 0.18
CA THR A 57 27.31 -1.55 1.52
C THR A 57 26.60 -0.30 2.02
N GLY A 58 26.03 0.52 1.11
CA GLY A 58 25.23 1.69 1.46
C GLY A 58 24.06 1.92 0.49
N GLY A 59 22.85 2.09 1.03
CA GLY A 59 21.67 2.43 0.23
C GLY A 59 21.49 3.93 0.12
N SER A 60 21.62 4.51 -1.08
CA SER A 60 21.28 5.93 -1.26
C SER A 60 19.81 6.11 -1.65
N ILE A 61 19.12 6.97 -0.90
CA ILE A 61 17.79 7.49 -1.29
C ILE A 61 18.05 8.63 -2.28
N ASN A 62 18.36 8.27 -3.52
CA ASN A 62 18.54 9.22 -4.62
C ASN A 62 17.22 9.36 -5.40
N MET A 63 16.93 10.52 -5.98
CA MET A 63 15.69 10.78 -6.75
C MET A 63 15.51 9.75 -7.88
N ALA A 64 16.60 9.37 -8.54
CA ALA A 64 16.63 8.33 -9.56
C ALA A 64 16.31 6.92 -8.99
N ASN A 65 16.74 6.63 -7.76
CA ASN A 65 16.43 5.36 -7.08
C ASN A 65 14.95 5.31 -6.64
N ILE A 66 14.39 6.42 -6.18
CA ILE A 66 12.94 6.53 -5.91
C ILE A 66 12.14 6.28 -7.19
N GLN A 67 12.52 6.89 -8.32
CA GLN A 67 11.85 6.64 -9.60
C GLN A 67 11.95 5.17 -10.03
N GLY A 68 13.14 4.54 -9.87
CA GLY A 68 13.33 3.10 -10.10
C GLY A 68 12.39 2.23 -9.26
N GLN A 69 12.38 2.44 -7.94
CA GLN A 69 11.54 1.70 -6.98
C GLN A 69 10.03 1.93 -7.19
N LEU A 70 9.63 3.06 -7.78
CA LEU A 70 8.24 3.32 -8.16
C LEU A 70 7.85 2.61 -9.47
N MET A 71 8.77 2.44 -10.41
CA MET A 71 8.54 1.76 -11.69
C MET A 71 8.63 0.23 -11.56
N ALA A 72 9.58 -0.29 -10.78
CA ALA A 72 9.88 -1.71 -10.66
C ALA A 72 8.78 -2.50 -9.91
N ASN A 73 8.70 -3.82 -10.17
CA ASN A 73 7.69 -4.72 -9.58
C ASN A 73 8.30 -5.84 -8.72
N ASP A 74 9.56 -5.68 -8.30
CA ASP A 74 10.18 -6.56 -7.32
C ASP A 74 9.60 -6.36 -5.91
N THR A 75 9.92 -7.30 -5.01
CA THR A 75 9.36 -7.34 -3.66
C THR A 75 9.77 -6.16 -2.79
N GLN A 76 10.97 -5.57 -2.99
CA GLN A 76 11.38 -4.38 -2.25
C GLN A 76 10.62 -3.14 -2.74
N SER A 77 10.47 -2.98 -4.06
CA SER A 77 9.66 -1.93 -4.68
C SER A 77 8.19 -1.99 -4.25
N ILE A 78 7.61 -3.19 -4.15
CA ILE A 78 6.23 -3.38 -3.66
C ILE A 78 6.11 -2.96 -2.18
N ARG A 79 7.07 -3.35 -1.31
CA ARG A 79 7.11 -2.88 0.09
C ARG A 79 7.21 -1.36 0.19
N PHE A 80 8.10 -0.76 -0.61
CA PHE A 80 8.27 0.69 -0.65
C PHE A 80 6.97 1.40 -1.05
N LYS A 81 6.25 0.91 -2.07
CA LYS A 81 4.95 1.44 -2.48
C LYS A 81 3.88 1.35 -1.39
N PHE A 82 3.78 0.22 -0.66
CA PHE A 82 2.86 0.09 0.48
C PHE A 82 3.21 1.05 1.64
N LEU A 83 4.48 1.11 2.04
CA LEU A 83 4.92 1.98 3.14
C LEU A 83 4.78 3.47 2.79
N LEU A 84 5.13 3.86 1.57
CA LEU A 84 4.95 5.23 1.07
C LEU A 84 3.47 5.59 0.94
N SER A 85 2.62 4.65 0.49
CA SER A 85 1.17 4.82 0.46
C SER A 85 0.59 5.12 1.85
N ILE A 86 0.99 4.34 2.86
CA ILE A 86 0.58 4.55 4.26
C ILE A 86 1.07 5.94 4.76
N GLY A 87 2.33 6.28 4.50
CA GLY A 87 2.89 7.58 4.89
C GLY A 87 2.17 8.77 4.25
N LEU A 88 1.84 8.68 2.96
CA LEU A 88 1.08 9.70 2.23
C LEU A 88 -0.38 9.76 2.67
N TYR A 89 -1.00 8.63 3.01
CA TYR A 89 -2.38 8.60 3.52
C TYR A 89 -2.48 9.36 4.85
N PHE A 90 -1.71 8.95 5.87
CA PHE A 90 -1.75 9.58 7.18
C PHE A 90 -1.18 11.02 7.16
N GLY A 91 -0.07 11.25 6.46
CA GLY A 91 0.49 12.60 6.28
C GLY A 91 -0.48 13.54 5.56
N GLY A 92 -1.15 13.04 4.52
CA GLY A 92 -2.23 13.74 3.83
C GLY A 92 -3.39 14.08 4.76
N SER A 93 -3.86 13.13 5.59
CA SER A 93 -4.91 13.37 6.59
C SER A 93 -4.55 14.45 7.60
N PHE A 94 -3.30 14.49 8.10
CA PHE A 94 -2.88 15.57 9.01
C PHE A 94 -2.80 16.93 8.30
N ILE A 95 -2.31 16.97 7.07
CA ILE A 95 -2.27 18.20 6.26
C ILE A 95 -3.69 18.70 5.95
N SER A 96 -4.65 17.80 5.69
CA SER A 96 -6.07 18.13 5.46
C SER A 96 -6.77 18.88 6.61
N ILE A 97 -6.20 18.90 7.82
CA ILE A 97 -6.73 19.67 8.95
C ILE A 97 -6.53 21.19 8.75
N ILE A 98 -5.53 21.60 7.95
CA ILE A 98 -5.24 23.02 7.71
C ILE A 98 -6.31 23.62 6.78
N PRO A 99 -7.01 24.69 7.18
CA PRO A 99 -8.05 25.31 6.36
C PRO A 99 -7.56 25.75 4.97
N PHE A 100 -8.40 25.56 3.96
CA PHE A 100 -8.18 25.91 2.53
C PHE A 100 -6.99 25.18 1.86
N ILE A 101 -5.76 25.49 2.26
CA ILE A 101 -4.52 24.96 1.68
C ILE A 101 -4.39 23.46 1.99
N GLY A 102 -4.67 23.07 3.23
CA GLY A 102 -4.57 21.69 3.67
C GLY A 102 -5.55 20.76 2.98
N TRP A 103 -6.78 21.22 2.75
CA TRP A 103 -7.78 20.42 2.02
C TRP A 103 -7.32 20.06 0.61
N VAL A 104 -6.74 21.01 -0.13
CA VAL A 104 -6.22 20.79 -1.49
C VAL A 104 -4.96 19.90 -1.46
N ILE A 105 -3.94 20.27 -0.67
CA ILE A 105 -2.67 19.53 -0.64
C ILE A 105 -2.87 18.12 -0.06
N GLY A 106 -3.59 18.01 1.06
CA GLY A 106 -3.92 16.72 1.67
C GLY A 106 -4.78 15.86 0.75
N GLY A 107 -5.74 16.44 0.02
CA GLY A 107 -6.51 15.73 -1.01
C GLY A 107 -5.61 15.13 -2.11
N ILE A 108 -4.65 15.92 -2.62
CA ILE A 108 -3.67 15.43 -3.61
C ILE A 108 -2.81 14.30 -3.03
N LEU A 109 -2.33 14.43 -1.78
CA LEU A 109 -1.52 13.40 -1.10
C LEU A 109 -2.31 12.11 -0.84
N LEU A 110 -3.59 12.21 -0.48
CA LEU A 110 -4.49 11.07 -0.32
C LEU A 110 -4.69 10.33 -1.65
N ILE A 111 -4.90 11.06 -2.75
CA ILE A 111 -5.01 10.47 -4.10
C ILE A 111 -3.69 9.80 -4.51
N ALA A 112 -2.54 10.45 -4.28
CA ALA A 112 -1.22 9.88 -4.59
C ALA A 112 -0.95 8.60 -3.76
N GLY A 113 -1.28 8.63 -2.46
CA GLY A 113 -1.18 7.47 -1.57
C GLY A 113 -2.07 6.32 -2.04
N PHE A 114 -3.30 6.61 -2.47
CA PHE A 114 -4.22 5.60 -3.03
C PHE A 114 -3.69 5.00 -4.34
N VAL A 115 -3.21 5.81 -5.28
CA VAL A 115 -2.62 5.32 -6.54
C VAL A 115 -1.42 4.41 -6.27
N LEU A 116 -0.55 4.76 -5.31
CA LEU A 116 0.57 3.91 -4.91
C LEU A 116 0.12 2.60 -4.24
N PHE A 117 -0.98 2.62 -3.48
CA PHE A 117 -1.60 1.39 -2.94
C PHE A 117 -2.05 0.47 -4.08
N VAL A 118 -2.77 1.00 -5.08
CA VAL A 118 -3.21 0.23 -6.25
C VAL A 118 -2.03 -0.35 -7.02
N LEU A 119 -0.95 0.41 -7.21
CA LEU A 119 0.27 -0.08 -7.86
C LEU A 119 0.98 -1.16 -7.02
N ALA A 120 0.99 -1.07 -5.70
CA ALA A 120 1.54 -2.10 -4.82
C ALA A 120 0.70 -3.39 -4.88
N VAL A 121 -0.63 -3.27 -4.88
CA VAL A 121 -1.57 -4.39 -5.06
C VAL A 121 -1.39 -5.05 -6.43
N LEU A 122 -1.26 -4.28 -7.52
CA LEU A 122 -1.00 -4.81 -8.86
C LEU A 122 0.38 -5.48 -8.99
N GLY A 123 1.41 -4.93 -8.36
CA GLY A 123 2.72 -5.59 -8.24
C GLY A 123 2.59 -6.92 -7.49
N THR A 124 1.93 -6.92 -6.34
CA THR A 124 1.67 -8.14 -5.54
C THR A 124 0.90 -9.18 -6.33
N LYS A 125 -0.12 -8.78 -7.12
CA LYS A 125 -0.85 -9.67 -8.03
C LYS A 125 0.09 -10.34 -9.04
N ARG A 126 0.95 -9.57 -9.69
CA ARG A 126 1.91 -10.07 -10.70
C ARG A 126 2.92 -11.05 -10.09
N THR A 127 3.47 -10.73 -8.92
CA THR A 127 4.53 -11.54 -8.28
C THR A 127 3.99 -12.79 -7.61
N SER A 128 2.76 -12.76 -7.09
CA SER A 128 2.08 -13.92 -6.47
C SER A 128 1.35 -14.82 -7.45
N GLU A 129 1.19 -14.39 -8.71
CA GLU A 129 0.33 -15.01 -9.72
C GLU A 129 -1.15 -15.18 -9.31
N SER A 130 -1.59 -14.51 -8.22
CA SER A 130 -2.98 -14.58 -7.78
C SER A 130 -3.94 -13.92 -8.78
N GLN A 131 -4.96 -14.66 -9.18
CA GLN A 131 -6.08 -14.10 -9.94
C GLN A 131 -7.00 -13.25 -9.04
N THR A 132 -7.34 -13.75 -7.85
CA THR A 132 -8.40 -13.21 -6.98
C THR A 132 -8.01 -11.96 -6.19
N LEU A 133 -6.72 -11.75 -5.87
CA LEU A 133 -6.29 -10.65 -4.98
C LEU A 133 -6.75 -9.27 -5.46
N PHE A 134 -6.60 -8.99 -6.75
CA PHE A 134 -7.05 -7.73 -7.35
C PHE A 134 -8.57 -7.69 -7.60
N GLU A 135 -9.20 -8.84 -7.85
CA GLU A 135 -10.65 -8.92 -8.06
C GLU A 135 -11.41 -8.60 -6.77
N ILE A 136 -10.99 -9.18 -5.64
CA ILE A 136 -11.56 -8.90 -4.32
C ILE A 136 -11.32 -7.44 -3.92
N PHE A 137 -10.15 -6.88 -4.25
CA PHE A 137 -9.84 -5.45 -4.03
C PHE A 137 -10.79 -4.52 -4.82
N ILE A 138 -11.00 -4.79 -6.11
CA ILE A 138 -11.92 -4.01 -6.94
C ILE A 138 -13.38 -4.20 -6.51
N LEU A 139 -13.79 -5.41 -6.14
CA LEU A 139 -15.12 -5.68 -5.59
C LEU A 139 -15.37 -4.90 -4.30
N CYS A 140 -14.39 -4.82 -3.40
CA CYS A 140 -14.48 -4.02 -2.18
C CYS A 140 -14.75 -2.53 -2.48
N ILE A 141 -14.00 -1.96 -3.43
CA ILE A 141 -14.17 -0.55 -3.85
C ILE A 141 -15.52 -0.35 -4.55
N ALA A 142 -15.92 -1.25 -5.45
CA ALA A 142 -17.17 -1.15 -6.20
C ALA A 142 -18.39 -1.24 -5.28
N VAL A 143 -18.42 -2.20 -4.35
CA VAL A 143 -19.49 -2.35 -3.36
C VAL A 143 -19.59 -1.10 -2.49
N PHE A 144 -18.46 -0.57 -2.00
CA PHE A 144 -18.45 0.66 -1.20
C PHE A 144 -18.98 1.86 -2.00
N ALA A 145 -18.49 2.07 -3.23
CA ALA A 145 -18.90 3.19 -4.07
C ALA A 145 -20.39 3.13 -4.45
N VAL A 146 -20.90 1.96 -4.84
CA VAL A 146 -22.33 1.76 -5.15
C VAL A 146 -23.20 1.98 -3.91
N THR A 147 -22.84 1.37 -2.78
CA THR A 147 -23.56 1.55 -1.50
C THR A 147 -23.62 3.02 -1.13
N PHE A 148 -22.46 3.69 -1.10
CA PHE A 148 -22.36 5.09 -0.68
C PHE A 148 -23.13 6.01 -1.61
N THR A 149 -23.07 5.78 -2.93
CA THR A 149 -23.83 6.56 -3.91
C THR A 149 -25.34 6.39 -3.72
N LEU A 150 -25.83 5.16 -3.55
CA LEU A 150 -27.25 4.90 -3.30
C LEU A 150 -27.70 5.51 -1.97
N ALA A 151 -26.93 5.35 -0.89
CA ALA A 151 -27.20 5.96 0.40
C ALA A 151 -27.23 7.50 0.33
N MET A 152 -26.36 8.12 -0.47
CA MET A 152 -26.39 9.57 -0.72
C MET A 152 -27.61 10.00 -1.53
N ILE A 153 -28.07 9.21 -2.52
CA ILE A 153 -29.30 9.50 -3.28
C ILE A 153 -30.53 9.45 -2.36
N PHE A 154 -30.71 8.36 -1.59
CA PHE A 154 -31.85 8.21 -0.68
C PHE A 154 -31.74 9.11 0.57
N GLY A 155 -30.53 9.47 1.01
CA GLY A 155 -30.32 10.38 2.14
C GLY A 155 -30.48 11.86 1.76
N SER A 156 -30.09 12.25 0.54
CA SER A 156 -30.27 13.63 0.06
C SER A 156 -31.72 13.96 -0.29
N SER A 157 -32.58 12.97 -0.60
CA SER A 157 -34.02 13.22 -0.79
C SER A 157 -34.71 13.74 0.48
N VAL A 158 -34.14 13.47 1.67
CA VAL A 158 -34.55 14.10 2.94
C VAL A 158 -34.29 15.61 2.90
N LEU A 159 -33.06 16.01 2.56
CA LEU A 159 -32.65 17.41 2.52
C LEU A 159 -33.45 18.19 1.46
N PHE A 160 -33.57 17.64 0.24
CA PHE A 160 -34.36 18.25 -0.82
C PHE A 160 -35.87 18.24 -0.53
N GLY A 161 -36.39 17.21 0.15
CA GLY A 161 -37.80 17.14 0.58
C GLY A 161 -38.15 18.24 1.58
N VAL A 162 -37.30 18.43 2.61
CA VAL A 162 -37.45 19.52 3.60
C VAL A 162 -37.31 20.89 2.92
N MET A 163 -36.32 21.09 2.04
CA MET A 163 -36.17 22.36 1.30
C MET A 163 -37.32 22.65 0.32
N ALA A 164 -38.06 21.63 -0.12
CA ALA A 164 -39.23 21.76 -0.99
C ALA A 164 -40.57 21.79 -0.22
N GLY A 165 -40.55 21.72 1.12
CA GLY A 165 -41.77 21.80 1.96
C GLY A 165 -42.59 20.52 2.06
N TYR A 166 -42.01 19.35 1.78
CA TYR A 166 -42.68 18.05 1.93
C TYR A 166 -42.45 17.45 3.33
N ASP A 167 -43.45 17.53 4.18
CA ASP A 167 -43.38 17.14 5.61
C ASP A 167 -43.14 15.63 5.84
N SER A 168 -43.58 14.76 4.92
CA SER A 168 -43.56 13.30 5.11
C SER A 168 -42.73 12.52 4.08
N ALA A 169 -42.15 13.17 3.07
CA ALA A 169 -41.39 12.50 2.01
C ALA A 169 -39.97 12.09 2.44
N GLY A 170 -39.42 12.74 3.48
CA GLY A 170 -38.05 12.50 3.95
C GLY A 170 -37.88 11.19 4.73
N GLU A 171 -38.85 10.80 5.56
CA GLU A 171 -38.66 9.70 6.53
C GLU A 171 -38.35 8.35 5.87
N PHE A 172 -39.04 8.02 4.77
CA PHE A 172 -38.78 6.79 4.02
C PHE A 172 -37.38 6.77 3.39
N GLY A 173 -36.95 7.89 2.78
CA GLY A 173 -35.61 8.02 2.20
C GLY A 173 -34.51 7.85 3.25
N LEU A 174 -34.69 8.45 4.42
CA LEU A 174 -33.78 8.34 5.56
C LEU A 174 -33.64 6.90 6.06
N VAL A 175 -34.75 6.18 6.23
CA VAL A 175 -34.74 4.77 6.67
C VAL A 175 -34.05 3.88 5.63
N VAL A 176 -34.35 4.06 4.34
CA VAL A 176 -33.70 3.31 3.25
C VAL A 176 -32.19 3.60 3.20
N ALA A 177 -31.78 4.86 3.34
CA ALA A 177 -30.37 5.24 3.37
C ALA A 177 -29.62 4.61 4.55
N ILE A 178 -30.21 4.58 5.76
CA ILE A 178 -29.62 3.93 6.93
C ILE A 178 -29.46 2.42 6.71
N ILE A 179 -30.49 1.74 6.19
CA ILE A 179 -30.43 0.30 5.91
C ILE A 179 -29.34 -0.01 4.86
N LEU A 180 -29.26 0.79 3.80
CA LEU A 180 -28.22 0.66 2.77
C LEU A 180 -26.81 0.85 3.35
N LEU A 181 -26.59 1.87 4.19
CA LEU A 181 -25.31 2.08 4.86
C LEU A 181 -24.94 0.89 5.74
N ILE A 182 -25.85 0.41 6.60
CA ILE A 182 -25.58 -0.75 7.48
C ILE A 182 -25.23 -1.99 6.65
N VAL A 183 -26.10 -2.38 5.70
CA VAL A 183 -25.92 -3.61 4.91
C VAL A 183 -24.66 -3.51 4.04
N GLY A 184 -24.48 -2.42 3.30
CA GLY A 184 -23.34 -2.28 2.40
C GLY A 184 -22.01 -2.04 3.12
N THR A 185 -22.01 -1.44 4.32
CA THR A 185 -20.81 -1.44 5.19
C THR A 185 -20.46 -2.85 5.65
N ILE A 186 -21.44 -3.68 6.04
CA ILE A 186 -21.18 -5.10 6.39
C ILE A 186 -20.59 -5.85 5.19
N VAL A 187 -21.17 -5.70 3.99
CA VAL A 187 -20.68 -6.39 2.78
C VAL A 187 -19.28 -5.88 2.38
N ALA A 188 -19.03 -4.56 2.45
CA ALA A 188 -17.71 -3.98 2.21
C ALA A 188 -16.67 -4.50 3.21
N LEU A 189 -16.99 -4.59 4.51
CA LEU A 189 -16.12 -5.16 5.54
C LEU A 189 -15.78 -6.63 5.27
N VAL A 190 -16.72 -7.43 4.75
CA VAL A 190 -16.46 -8.83 4.34
C VAL A 190 -15.47 -8.88 3.18
N TYR A 191 -15.64 -8.08 2.12
CA TYR A 191 -14.67 -8.03 1.03
C TYR A 191 -13.30 -7.49 1.47
N GLN A 192 -13.27 -6.51 2.37
CA GLN A 192 -12.03 -5.97 2.91
C GLN A 192 -11.29 -6.98 3.81
N LEU A 193 -12.02 -7.78 4.59
CA LEU A 193 -11.48 -8.91 5.36
C LEU A 193 -10.89 -9.98 4.45
N LEU A 194 -11.60 -10.36 3.38
CA LEU A 194 -11.11 -11.32 2.39
C LEU A 194 -9.85 -10.81 1.68
N PHE A 195 -9.80 -9.52 1.33
CA PHE A 195 -8.63 -8.87 0.75
C PHE A 195 -7.43 -8.89 1.72
N PHE A 196 -7.60 -8.46 2.98
CA PHE A 196 -6.50 -8.48 3.94
C PHE A 196 -6.05 -9.90 4.33
N ARG A 197 -6.95 -10.88 4.32
CA ARG A 197 -6.59 -12.29 4.51
C ARG A 197 -5.75 -12.83 3.36
N GLU A 198 -6.14 -12.54 2.12
CA GLU A 198 -5.35 -12.95 0.95
C GLU A 198 -4.01 -12.21 0.90
N LEU A 199 -3.97 -10.90 1.22
CA LEU A 199 -2.74 -10.13 1.29
C LEU A 199 -1.80 -10.63 2.40
N ALA A 200 -2.32 -10.93 3.59
CA ALA A 200 -1.55 -11.51 4.70
C ALA A 200 -1.01 -12.91 4.37
N PHE A 201 -1.75 -13.70 3.59
CA PHE A 201 -1.28 -15.00 3.11
C PHE A 201 -0.17 -14.87 2.06
N VAL A 202 -0.38 -14.02 1.05
CA VAL A 202 0.55 -13.80 -0.07
C VAL A 202 1.85 -13.10 0.37
N THR A 203 1.78 -12.23 1.37
CA THR A 203 2.98 -11.59 1.97
C THR A 203 3.57 -12.38 3.13
N GLU A 204 2.92 -13.47 3.55
CA GLU A 204 3.23 -14.27 4.76
C GLU A 204 3.18 -13.48 6.10
N GLN A 205 2.58 -12.29 6.10
CA GLN A 205 2.55 -11.35 7.24
C GLN A 205 1.22 -11.34 7.98
N LYS A 206 1.15 -12.14 9.05
CA LYS A 206 -0.02 -12.21 9.97
C LYS A 206 -0.41 -10.84 10.53
N PHE A 207 0.56 -9.94 10.75
CA PHE A 207 0.33 -8.61 11.31
C PHE A 207 -0.66 -7.77 10.50
N LEU A 208 -0.79 -7.99 9.18
CA LEU A 208 -1.77 -7.29 8.34
C LEU A 208 -3.22 -7.64 8.71
N LEU A 209 -3.49 -8.90 9.10
CA LEU A 209 -4.80 -9.34 9.54
C LEU A 209 -5.11 -8.84 10.97
N TRP A 210 -4.13 -8.93 11.88
CA TRP A 210 -4.24 -8.39 13.24
C TRP A 210 -4.45 -6.87 13.26
N ALA A 211 -3.79 -6.14 12.36
CA ALA A 211 -4.02 -4.71 12.15
C ALA A 211 -5.45 -4.41 11.70
N PHE A 212 -6.00 -5.21 10.79
CA PHE A 212 -7.38 -5.07 10.33
C PHE A 212 -8.40 -5.30 11.47
N TYR A 213 -8.19 -6.33 12.29
CA TYR A 213 -9.03 -6.55 13.48
C TYR A 213 -8.91 -5.42 14.51
N ALA A 214 -7.69 -4.94 14.78
CA ALA A 214 -7.46 -3.78 15.65
C ALA A 214 -8.12 -2.50 15.10
N ASN A 215 -8.16 -2.33 13.77
CA ASN A 215 -8.83 -1.20 13.13
C ASN A 215 -10.36 -1.26 13.29
N ILE A 216 -10.98 -2.44 13.13
CA ILE A 216 -12.43 -2.63 13.37
C ILE A 216 -12.77 -2.35 14.85
N ILE A 217 -12.03 -2.93 15.79
CA ILE A 217 -12.24 -2.72 17.22
C ILE A 217 -12.05 -1.24 17.57
N GLY A 218 -11.01 -0.61 17.01
CA GLY A 218 -10.75 0.82 17.16
C GLY A 218 -11.86 1.71 16.60
N GLY A 219 -12.41 1.39 15.43
CA GLY A 219 -13.54 2.11 14.85
C GLY A 219 -14.81 2.04 15.71
N ILE A 220 -15.16 0.84 16.20
CA ILE A 220 -16.32 0.64 17.09
C ILE A 220 -16.13 1.37 18.43
N THR A 221 -14.92 1.31 19.00
CA THR A 221 -14.61 1.93 20.30
C THR A 221 -14.16 3.40 20.21
N ALA A 222 -14.06 3.99 19.01
CA ALA A 222 -13.72 5.40 18.82
C ALA A 222 -14.78 6.34 19.40
N VAL A 223 -16.05 5.88 19.43
CA VAL A 223 -17.20 6.59 20.02
C VAL A 223 -16.96 6.95 21.50
N ILE A 224 -16.19 6.12 22.23
CA ILE A 224 -15.83 6.34 23.63
C ILE A 224 -14.38 6.82 23.81
N PHE A 225 -13.77 7.38 22.75
CA PHE A 225 -12.38 7.85 22.64
C PHE A 225 -11.26 6.81 22.87
N ILE A 226 -11.52 5.70 23.56
CA ILE A 226 -10.54 4.61 23.78
C ILE A 226 -10.08 3.99 22.46
N GLY A 227 -10.96 3.93 21.45
CA GLY A 227 -10.66 3.35 20.14
C GLY A 227 -9.51 3.99 19.37
N TRP A 228 -9.17 5.26 19.65
CA TRP A 228 -8.02 5.91 19.03
C TRP A 228 -6.69 5.20 19.36
N LEU A 229 -6.56 4.57 20.54
CA LEU A 229 -5.40 3.75 20.88
C LEU A 229 -5.31 2.47 20.02
N PHE A 230 -6.45 1.83 19.76
CA PHE A 230 -6.52 0.65 18.88
C PHE A 230 -6.26 1.01 17.41
N VAL A 231 -6.72 2.18 16.95
CA VAL A 231 -6.39 2.69 15.60
C VAL A 231 -4.89 2.98 15.46
N LEU A 232 -4.24 3.54 16.49
CA LEU A 232 -2.78 3.72 16.50
C LEU A 232 -2.02 2.39 16.52
N ALA A 233 -2.49 1.41 17.31
CA ALA A 233 -1.92 0.06 17.32
C ALA A 233 -2.07 -0.63 15.94
N ALA A 234 -3.23 -0.47 15.27
CA ALA A 234 -3.46 -0.97 13.93
C ALA A 234 -2.48 -0.36 12.90
N LEU A 235 -2.23 0.96 12.98
CA LEU A 235 -1.26 1.66 12.14
C LEU A 235 0.15 1.09 12.33
N VAL A 236 0.59 0.87 13.58
CA VAL A 236 1.90 0.26 13.86
C VAL A 236 1.98 -1.16 13.30
N LEU A 237 0.92 -1.97 13.43
CA LEU A 237 0.88 -3.33 12.89
C LEU A 237 0.88 -3.37 11.35
N TRP A 238 0.23 -2.42 10.67
CA TRP A 238 0.34 -2.28 9.20
C TRP A 238 1.77 -1.92 8.78
N ILE A 239 2.40 -0.94 9.41
CA ILE A 239 3.79 -0.56 9.11
C ILE A 239 4.73 -1.76 9.34
N LEU A 240 4.60 -2.47 10.46
CA LEU A 240 5.41 -3.65 10.76
C LEU A 240 5.17 -4.78 9.75
N GLY A 241 3.92 -5.06 9.36
CA GLY A 241 3.60 -6.07 8.36
C GLY A 241 4.27 -5.81 7.01
N PHE A 242 4.10 -4.60 6.45
CA PHE A 242 4.74 -4.27 5.16
C PHE A 242 6.26 -4.09 5.26
N TYR A 243 6.79 -3.68 6.41
CA TYR A 243 8.24 -3.58 6.62
C TYR A 243 8.92 -4.96 6.68
N GLN A 244 8.33 -5.93 7.37
CA GLN A 244 8.93 -7.26 7.58
C GLN A 244 8.90 -8.16 6.34
N MET A 245 7.96 -7.96 5.41
CA MET A 245 7.88 -8.63 4.11
C MET A 245 7.93 -10.17 4.25
N LYS A 246 8.93 -10.94 3.81
CA LYS A 246 10.14 -10.60 3.03
C LYS A 246 9.94 -10.92 1.56
N GLU A 247 9.32 -12.05 1.29
CA GLU A 247 9.06 -12.58 -0.05
C GLU A 247 7.57 -12.42 -0.38
N ILE A 248 7.21 -12.68 -1.64
CA ILE A 248 5.80 -12.75 -2.05
C ILE A 248 5.56 -14.19 -2.47
N ARG A 249 4.76 -14.90 -1.69
CA ARG A 249 4.43 -16.29 -1.93
C ARG A 249 3.54 -16.40 -3.16
N LYS A 250 3.87 -17.35 -4.06
CA LYS A 250 2.98 -17.75 -5.15
C LYS A 250 1.75 -18.47 -4.63
N ARG A 251 0.57 -18.11 -5.16
CA ARG A 251 -0.71 -18.71 -4.80
C ARG A 251 -0.98 -19.94 -5.67
N THR A 252 -1.26 -21.08 -5.06
CA THR A 252 -1.74 -22.29 -5.77
C THR A 252 -3.23 -22.49 -5.50
N GLU A 253 -3.94 -23.15 -6.42
CA GLU A 253 -5.40 -23.37 -6.29
C GLU A 253 -5.77 -24.27 -5.09
N THR A 254 -4.83 -25.06 -4.60
CA THR A 254 -4.99 -25.95 -3.43
C THR A 254 -4.70 -25.26 -2.08
N ASP A 255 -4.36 -23.97 -2.07
CA ASP A 255 -4.00 -23.27 -0.84
C ASP A 255 -5.20 -22.90 0.04
N VAL A 256 -5.27 -23.51 1.23
CA VAL A 256 -6.21 -23.13 2.27
C VAL A 256 -5.71 -21.85 2.96
N MET A 257 -6.41 -20.74 2.75
CA MET A 257 -6.10 -19.48 3.43
C MET A 257 -6.32 -19.60 4.95
N PRO A 258 -5.27 -19.45 5.77
CA PRO A 258 -5.39 -19.48 7.23
C PRO A 258 -6.13 -18.25 7.77
N TRP A 259 -6.80 -18.45 8.92
CA TRP A 259 -7.54 -17.44 9.68
C TRP A 259 -6.81 -17.07 10.98
N PHE A 260 -5.48 -16.97 10.92
CA PHE A 260 -4.56 -16.93 12.07
C PHE A 260 -4.85 -15.87 13.16
#